data_AF-X0TTI8-F1
#
_entry.id   AF-X0TTI8-F1
#
_cell.length_a   1.000
_cell.length_b   1.000
_cell.length_c   1.000
_cell.angle_alpha   90.00
_cell.angle_beta   90.00
_cell.angle_gamma   90.00
#
_symmetry.space_group_name_H-M   'P 1'
#
loop_
_entity.id
_entity.type
_entity.pdbx_description
1 polymer ?
#
loop_
_entity_poly.entity_id
_entity_poly.type
_entity_poly.pdbx_seq_one_letter_code
_entity_poly.pdbx_strand_id
1 'polypeptide(L)' 'LTFFFDPLRTVEAAAPLATAVLPAGSLEEAHEALLGLGVSTELELERARAAE' A
#
# COMPACT_ATOMS: atom_id res chain seq x y z
N LEU A 1 -35.85 4.68 -5.63
CA LEU A 1 -34.82 3.71 -5.22
C LEU A 1 -33.92 4.41 -4.21
N THR A 2 -33.80 3.89 -3.00
CA THR A 2 -33.01 4.53 -1.94
C THR A 2 -31.81 3.62 -1.66
N PHE A 3 -30.61 4.09 -1.98
CA PHE A 3 -29.37 3.38 -1.69
C PHE A 3 -28.78 3.94 -0.40
N PHE A 4 -28.28 3.06 0.47
CA PHE A 4 -27.50 3.46 1.63
C PHE A 4 -26.03 3.57 1.21
N PHE A 5 -25.45 4.77 1.33
CA PHE A 5 -24.04 5.04 1.04
C PHE A 5 -23.29 5.19 2.37
N ASP A 6 -22.33 4.30 2.60
CA ASP A 6 -21.41 4.39 3.74
C ASP A 6 -20.09 5.01 3.25
N PRO A 7 -19.81 6.29 3.58
CA PRO A 7 -18.59 6.96 3.13
C PRO A 7 -17.33 6.36 3.76
N LEU A 8 -17.40 5.83 4.98
CA LEU A 8 -16.22 5.28 5.66
C LEU A 8 -15.79 3.98 5.00
N ARG A 9 -16.74 3.06 4.78
CA ARG A 9 -16.50 1.81 4.04
C ARG A 9 -15.94 2.07 2.63
N THR A 10 -16.44 3.13 1.98
CA THR A 10 -16.01 3.48 0.62
C THR A 10 -14.56 3.98 0.61
N VAL A 11 -14.18 4.81 1.58
CA VAL A 11 -12.80 5.31 1.72
C VAL A 11 -11.85 4.17 2.08
N GLU A 12 -12.23 3.28 2.99
CA GLU A 12 -11.45 2.09 3.33
C GLU A 12 -11.21 1.20 2.11
N ALA A 13 -12.25 0.96 1.29
CA ALA A 13 -12.13 0.18 0.06
C ALA A 13 -11.31 0.89 -1.03
N ALA A 14 -11.30 2.22 -1.05
CA ALA A 14 -10.59 3.01 -2.05
C ALA A 14 -9.09 3.21 -1.73
N ALA A 15 -8.64 2.86 -0.52
CA ALA A 15 -7.28 3.13 -0.06
C ALA A 15 -6.47 1.86 0.30
N PRO A 16 -6.47 0.80 -0.54
CA PRO A 16 -5.83 -0.47 -0.20
C PRO A 16 -4.33 -0.34 0.07
N LEU A 17 -3.64 0.54 -0.67
CA LEU A 17 -2.21 0.81 -0.46
C LEU A 17 -1.96 1.52 0.87
N ALA A 18 -2.80 2.50 1.22
CA ALA A 18 -2.68 3.21 2.49
C ALA A 18 -2.95 2.28 3.67
N THR A 19 -3.96 1.41 3.57
CA THR A 19 -4.24 0.38 4.58
C THR A 19 -3.09 -0.60 4.74
N ALA A 20 -2.45 -1.00 3.64
CA ALA A 20 -1.33 -1.93 3.68
C ALA A 20 -0.12 -1.38 4.44
N VAL A 21 0.16 -0.08 4.27
CA VAL A 21 1.35 0.56 4.89
C VAL A 21 1.05 1.22 6.24
N LEU A 22 -0.22 1.47 6.59
CA LEU A 22 -0.61 2.09 7.86
C LEU A 22 0.02 1.46 9.11
N PRO A 23 0.15 0.11 9.24
CA PRO A 23 0.77 -0.49 10.43
C PRO A 23 2.31 -0.51 10.40
N ALA A 24 2.95 -0.15 9.28
CA ALA A 24 4.40 -0.26 9.13
C ALA A 24 5.13 0.78 9.99
N GLY A 25 6.09 0.32 10.80
CA GLY A 25 6.96 1.17 11.62
C GLY A 25 8.25 1.59 10.91
N SER A 26 8.53 1.04 9.72
CA SER A 26 9.73 1.36 8.94
C SER A 26 9.46 1.33 7.43
N LEU A 27 10.36 1.94 6.66
CA LEU A 27 10.32 1.87 5.19
C LEU A 27 10.46 0.44 4.67
N GLU A 28 11.21 -0.39 5.40
CA GLU A 28 11.40 -1.81 5.10
C GLU A 28 10.08 -2.59 5.21
N GLU A 29 9.39 -2.42 6.33
CA GLU A 29 8.09 -3.05 6.57
C GLU A 29 7.02 -2.58 5.59
N ALA A 30 7.03 -1.29 5.24
CA ALA A 30 6.11 -0.74 4.24
C ALA A 30 6.37 -1.31 2.85
N HIS A 31 7.65 -1.48 2.48
CA HIS A 31 8.05 -2.07 1.22
C HIS A 31 7.59 -3.54 1.11
N GLU A 32 7.84 -4.35 2.14
CA GLU A 32 7.38 -5.75 2.18
C GLU A 32 5.86 -5.87 2.11
N ALA A 33 5.12 -4.98 2.80
CA ALA A 33 3.66 -4.94 2.73
C ALA A 33 3.15 -4.65 1.31
N LEU A 34 3.81 -3.74 0.57
CA LEU A 34 3.46 -3.42 -0.81
C LEU A 34 3.85 -4.55 -1.79
N LEU A 35 5.00 -5.19 -1.59
CA LEU A 35 5.39 -6.37 -2.36
C LEU A 35 4.41 -7.53 -2.19
N GLY A 36 3.89 -7.74 -0.98
CA GLY A 36 2.84 -8.73 -0.71
C GLY A 36 1.54 -8.48 -1.50
N LEU A 37 1.32 -7.26 -1.98
CA LEU A 37 0.22 -6.89 -2.87
C LEU A 37 0.61 -6.91 -4.36
N GLY A 38 1.84 -7.31 -4.69
CA GLY A 38 2.38 -7.28 -6.04
C GLY A 38 2.72 -5.88 -6.54
N VAL A 39 2.90 -4.91 -5.64
CA VAL A 39 3.23 -3.53 -5.96
C VAL A 39 4.72 -3.29 -5.74
N SER A 40 5.47 -3.14 -6.83
CA SER A 40 6.87 -2.71 -6.79
C SER A 40 6.99 -1.27 -6.31
N THR A 41 8.11 -0.96 -5.64
CA THR A 41 8.37 0.35 -5.03
C THR A 41 9.66 0.97 -5.56
N GLU A 42 9.83 2.28 -5.38
CA GLU A 42 11.09 2.96 -5.70
C GLU A 42 12.28 2.41 -4.88
N LEU A 43 12.04 1.92 -3.65
CA LEU A 43 13.10 1.29 -2.84
C LEU A 43 13.65 0.04 -3.52
N GLU A 44 12.79 -0.75 -4.18
CA GLU A 44 13.20 -1.91 -4.96
C GLU A 44 14.09 -1.49 -6.14
N LEU A 45 13.67 -0.44 -6.86
CA LEU A 45 14.40 0.12 -7.99
C LEU A 45 15.78 0.66 -7.58
N GLU A 46 15.85 1.42 -6.48
CA GLU A 46 17.08 1.96 -5.93
C GLU A 46 18.06 0.86 -5.54
N ARG A 47 17.57 -0.23 -4.96
CA ARG A 47 18.38 -1.41 -4.62
C ARG A 47 18.90 -2.15 -5.83
N ALA A 48 18.05 -2.37 -6.83
CA ALA A 48 18.45 -3.02 -8.07
C ALA A 48 19.60 -2.25 -8.74
N ARG A 49 19.50 -0.91 -8.78
CA ARG A 49 20.57 -0.03 -9.29
C ARG A 49 21.84 -0.05 -8.46
N ALA A 50 21.73 -0.19 -7.14
CA ALA A 50 22.91 -0.25 -6.27
C ALA A 50 23.69 -1.58 -6.39
N ALA A 51 23.05 -2.63 -6.94
CA ALA A 51 23.66 -3.92 -7.18
C ALA A 51 24.31 -4.07 -8.57
N GLU A 52 24.16 -3.07 -9.44
CA GLU A 52 24.84 -2.93 -10.75
C GLU A 52 26.27 -2.40 -10.59
#